data_AF-A0A6H1WSC8-F1
#
_entry.id   AF-A0A6H1WSC8-F1
#
_cell.length_a   1.000
_cell.length_b   1.000
_cell.length_c   1.000
_cell.angle_alpha   90.00
_cell.angle_beta   90.00
_cell.angle_gamma   90.00
#
_symmetry.space_group_name_H-M   'P 1'
#
loop_
_entity.id
_entity.type
_entity.pdbx_description
1 polymer ?
#
loop_
_entity_poly.entity_id
_entity_poly.type
_entity_poly.pdbx_seq_one_letter_code
_entity_poly.pdbx_strand_id
1 'polypeptide(L)'
;MGKGTWEYLWELIGEALSVGLAMVGSVLAGAVFGWFLDEKLFHGRTSPWFTVIGIGLGAAGGIKNVFYFQRRMNPPKDEEE
;
A
#
# COMPACT_ATOMS: atom_id res chain seq x y z
N MET A 1 -12.58 -31.31 9.86
CA MET A 1 -11.91 -30.16 9.24
C MET A 1 -10.50 -30.09 9.84
N GLY A 2 -9.49 -30.59 9.12
CA GLY A 2 -8.17 -30.92 9.68
C GLY A 2 -7.41 -29.68 10.14
N LYS A 3 -6.57 -29.82 11.18
CA LYS A 3 -5.80 -28.71 11.79
C LYS A 3 -5.02 -27.84 10.78
N GLY A 4 -4.58 -28.43 9.66
CA GLY A 4 -3.90 -27.71 8.57
C GLY A 4 -4.71 -26.63 7.86
N THR A 5 -6.05 -26.70 7.82
CA THR A 5 -6.84 -25.61 7.21
C THR A 5 -6.87 -24.35 8.05
N TRP A 6 -6.79 -24.48 9.37
CA TRP A 6 -6.78 -23.33 10.28
C TRP A 6 -5.45 -22.59 10.24
N GLU A 7 -4.34 -23.33 10.19
CA GLU A 7 -3.00 -22.76 10.06
C GLU A 7 -2.86 -21.97 8.75
N TYR A 8 -3.35 -22.53 7.64
CA TYR A 8 -3.39 -21.85 6.35
C TYR A 8 -4.26 -20.58 6.35
N LEU A 9 -5.43 -20.61 7.00
CA LEU A 9 -6.29 -19.43 7.12
C LEU A 9 -5.61 -18.31 7.92
N TRP A 10 -4.92 -18.65 9.02
CA TRP A 10 -4.18 -17.66 9.80
C TRP A 10 -3.02 -17.04 9.01
N GLU A 11 -2.31 -17.85 8.22
CA GLU A 11 -1.24 -17.38 7.35
C GLU A 11 -1.76 -16.42 6.27
N LEU A 12 -2.84 -16.80 5.57
CA LEU A 12 -3.50 -15.93 4.59
C LEU A 12 -3.97 -14.61 5.19
N ILE A 13 -4.57 -14.64 6.39
CA ILE A 13 -5.03 -13.44 7.08
C ILE A 13 -3.83 -12.56 7.46
N GLY A 14 -2.75 -13.15 7.98
CA GLY A 14 -1.54 -12.42 8.35
C GLY A 14 -0.89 -11.73 7.14
N GLU A 15 -0.80 -12.43 6.01
CA GLU A 15 -0.28 -11.85 4.76
C GLU A 15 -1.17 -10.73 4.24
N ALA A 16 -2.49 -10.94 4.18
CA ALA A 16 -3.43 -9.92 3.73
C ALA A 16 -3.40 -8.67 4.63
N LEU A 17 -3.30 -8.85 5.95
CA LEU A 17 -3.17 -7.76 6.91
C LEU A 17 -1.87 -7.00 6.73
N SER A 18 -0.74 -7.68 6.52
CA SER A 18 0.55 -7.05 6.28
C SER A 18 0.52 -6.15 5.04
N VAL A 19 -0.06 -6.66 3.94
CA VAL A 19 -0.24 -5.90 2.70
C VAL A 19 -1.18 -4.70 2.92
N GLY A 20 -2.30 -4.91 3.61
CA GLY A 20 -3.25 -3.84 3.95
C GLY A 20 -2.64 -2.75 4.85
N LEU A 21 -1.84 -3.13 5.85
CA LEU A 21 -1.14 -2.18 6.72
C LEU A 21 -0.07 -1.40 5.95
N ALA A 22 0.66 -2.04 5.05
CA ALA A 22 1.63 -1.36 4.20
C ALA A 22 0.95 -0.33 3.27
N MET A 23 -0.21 -0.68 2.70
CA MET A 23 -1.04 0.24 1.90
C MET A 23 -1.49 1.47 2.71
N VAL A 24 -2.09 1.24 3.88
CA VAL A 24 -2.54 2.33 4.75
C VAL A 24 -1.36 3.18 5.22
N GLY A 25 -0.24 2.54 5.56
CA GLY A 25 0.99 3.21 5.98
C GLY A 25 1.55 4.15 4.91
N SER A 26 1.60 3.74 3.64
CA SER A 26 2.11 4.61 2.57
C SER A 26 1.18 5.79 2.28
N VAL A 27 -0.14 5.57 2.32
CA VAL A 27 -1.13 6.65 2.17
C VAL A 27 -1.02 7.67 3.30
N LEU A 28 -0.94 7.19 4.55
CA LEU A 28 -0.77 8.06 5.71
C LEU A 28 0.55 8.83 5.66
N ALA A 29 1.64 8.17 5.28
CA ALA A 29 2.94 8.83 5.11
C ALA A 29 2.87 9.94 4.05
N GLY A 30 2.23 9.67 2.91
CA GLY A 30 2.01 10.65 1.85
C GLY A 30 1.12 11.81 2.29
N ALA A 31 0.05 11.52 3.04
CA ALA A 31 -0.86 12.53 3.58
C ALA A 31 -0.17 13.44 4.61
N VAL A 32 0.57 12.87 5.56
CA VAL A 32 1.31 13.63 6.58
C VAL A 32 2.40 14.48 5.94
N PHE A 33 3.13 13.93 4.97
CA PHE A 33 4.15 14.67 4.24
C PHE A 33 3.54 15.81 3.41
N GLY A 34 2.45 15.54 2.70
CA GLY A 34 1.76 16.55 1.90
C GLY A 34 1.12 17.66 2.75
N TRP A 35 0.54 17.31 3.90
CA TRP A 35 0.01 18.28 4.86
C TRP A 35 1.12 19.16 5.43
N PHE A 36 2.27 18.56 5.79
CA PHE A 36 3.42 19.32 6.26
C PHE A 36 3.91 20.33 5.22
N LEU A 37 3.95 19.94 3.93
CA LEU A 37 4.30 20.86 2.85
C LEU A 37 3.26 21.97 2.65
N ASP A 38 1.96 21.63 2.64
CA ASP A 38 0.88 22.61 2.49
C ASP A 38 0.91 23.66 3.62
N GLU A 39 1.13 23.23 4.87
CA GLU A 39 1.14 24.11 6.04
C GLU A 39 2.42 24.97 6.11
N LYS A 40 3.61 24.38 5.85
CA LYS A 40 4.89 25.09 5.98
C LYS A 40 5.28 25.95 4.78
N LEU A 41 5.06 25.50 3.54
CA LEU A 41 5.48 26.25 2.35
C LEU A 41 4.42 27.27 1.92
N PHE A 42 3.14 26.96 2.09
CA PHE A 42 2.06 27.79 1.55
C PHE A 42 1.27 28.57 2.61
N HIS A 43 1.70 28.49 3.89
CA HIS A 43 1.10 29.21 5.02
C HIS A 43 -0.43 29.05 5.10
N GLY A 44 -0.97 27.90 4.69
CA GLY A 44 -2.40 27.60 4.72
C GLY A 44 -3.28 28.45 3.79
N ARG A 45 -2.71 29.21 2.83
CA ARG A 45 -3.50 30.05 1.91
C ARG A 45 -3.93 29.35 0.61
N THR A 46 -3.35 28.22 0.27
CA THR A 46 -3.69 27.45 -0.95
C THR A 46 -4.45 26.19 -0.60
N SER A 47 -5.38 25.77 -1.47
CA SER A 47 -6.04 24.47 -1.36
C SER A 47 -4.99 23.35 -1.25
N PRO A 48 -5.27 22.25 -0.52
CA PRO A 48 -4.27 21.28 -0.06
C PRO A 48 -3.85 20.31 -1.17
N TRP A 49 -3.26 20.85 -2.25
CA TRP A 49 -2.89 20.11 -3.45
C TRP A 49 -1.73 19.15 -3.19
N PHE A 50 -0.76 19.51 -2.33
CA PHE A 50 0.35 18.60 -2.00
C PHE A 50 -0.11 17.43 -1.15
N THR A 51 -1.07 17.65 -0.26
CA THR A 51 -1.75 16.56 0.46
C THR A 51 -2.45 15.61 -0.50
N VAL A 52 -3.20 16.13 -1.47
CA VAL A 52 -3.88 15.29 -2.49
C VAL A 52 -2.88 14.50 -3.34
N ILE A 53 -1.81 15.14 -3.80
CA ILE A 53 -0.74 14.48 -4.56
C ILE A 53 -0.03 13.43 -3.69
N GLY A 54 0.29 13.76 -2.44
CA GLY A 54 0.93 12.86 -1.48
C GLY A 54 0.09 11.61 -1.20
N ILE A 55 -1.22 11.78 -1.01
CA ILE A 55 -2.17 10.67 -0.90
C ILE A 55 -2.19 9.84 -2.17
N GLY A 56 -2.24 10.47 -3.36
CA GLY A 56 -2.21 9.78 -4.65
C GLY A 56 -0.94 8.95 -4.85
N LEU A 57 0.22 9.50 -4.50
CA LEU A 57 1.50 8.80 -4.55
C LEU A 57 1.57 7.67 -3.52
N GLY A 58 1.08 7.91 -2.30
CA GLY A 58 0.97 6.90 -1.26
C GLY A 58 0.10 5.72 -1.71
N ALA A 59 -1.05 6.00 -2.32
CA ALA A 59 -1.95 4.99 -2.86
C ALA A 59 -1.30 4.21 -4.02
N ALA A 60 -0.64 4.91 -4.95
CA ALA A 60 0.08 4.26 -6.06
C ALA A 60 1.23 3.36 -5.57
N GLY A 61 1.99 3.80 -4.56
CA GLY A 61 3.04 3.02 -3.92
C GLY A 61 2.50 1.77 -3.23
N GLY A 62 1.37 1.91 -2.53
CA GLY A 62 0.66 0.78 -1.97
C GLY A 62 0.23 -0.22 -3.05
N ILE A 63 -0.46 0.25 -4.09
CA ILE A 63 -0.96 -0.61 -5.18
C ILE A 63 0.20 -1.39 -5.81
N LYS A 64 1.36 -0.76 -6.01
CA LYS A 64 2.58 -1.44 -6.48
C LYS A 64 3.02 -2.57 -5.56
N ASN A 65 2.91 -2.40 -4.23
CA ASN A 65 3.23 -3.45 -3.26
C ASN A 65 2.28 -4.65 -3.39
N VAL A 66 0.98 -4.39 -3.58
CA VAL A 66 -0.02 -5.44 -3.84
C VAL A 66 0.31 -6.21 -5.13
N PHE A 67 0.60 -5.50 -6.22
CA PHE A 67 0.96 -6.13 -7.50
C PHE A 67 2.25 -6.95 -7.40
N TYR A 68 3.26 -6.48 -6.66
CA TYR A 68 4.49 -7.23 -6.41
C TYR A 68 4.20 -8.55 -5.69
N PHE A 69 3.35 -8.49 -4.66
CA PHE A 69 2.92 -9.67 -3.92
C PHE A 69 2.14 -10.66 -4.80
N GLN A 70 1.19 -10.16 -5.61
CA GLN A 70 0.43 -10.98 -6.56
C GLN A 70 1.34 -11.68 -7.58
N ARG A 71 2.33 -10.97 -8.14
CA ARG A 71 3.27 -11.53 -9.13
C ARG A 71 4.18 -12.59 -8.54
N ARG A 72 4.51 -12.49 -7.25
CA ARG A 72 5.27 -13.51 -6.52
C ARG A 72 4.44 -14.78 -6.27
N MET A 73 3.14 -14.62 -6.04
CA MET A 73 2.21 -15.75 -5.87
C MET A 73 1.87 -16.44 -7.19
N ASN A 74 1.96 -15.73 -8.33
CA ASN A 74 1.69 -16.28 -9.65
C ASN A 74 2.82 -15.90 -10.63
N PRO A 75 3.97 -16.58 -10.58
CA PRO A 75 5.06 -16.32 -11.51
C PRO A 75 4.57 -16.54 -12.96
N PRO A 76 4.92 -15.66 -13.91
CA PRO A 76 4.58 -15.87 -15.33
C PRO A 76 5.14 -17.23 -15.78
N LYS A 77 4.33 -18.01 -16.49
CA LYS A 77 4.62 -19.38 -16.96
C LYS A 77 5.29 -19.35 -18.34
N ASP A 78 6.19 -18.40 -18.57
CA ASP A 78 6.63 -18.08 -19.92
C ASP A 78 8.15 -17.87 -19.96
N GLU A 79 8.90 -18.94 -19.64
CA GLU A 79 10.24 -19.24 -20.15
C GLU A 79 10.45 -20.77 -20.24
N GLU A 80 9.57 -21.47 -20.96
CA GLU A 80 9.81 -22.83 -21.48
C GLU A 80 9.20 -22.93 -22.88
N GLU A 81 9.74 -22.21 -23.87
CA GLU A 81 9.65 -22.53 -25.31
C GLU A 81 10.90 -22.04 -26.06
#